data_AF-A0A5J6H960-F1
#
_entry.id   AF-A0A5J6H960-F1
#
_cell.length_a   1.000
_cell.length_b   1.000
_cell.length_c   1.000
_cell.angle_alpha   90.00
_cell.angle_beta   90.00
_cell.angle_gamma   90.00
#
_symmetry.space_group_name_H-M   'P 1'
#
loop_
_entity.id
_entity.type
_entity.pdbx_description
1 polymer ?
#
loop_
_entity_poly.entity_id
_entity_poly.type
_entity_poly.pdbx_seq_one_letter_code
_entity_poly.pdbx_strand_id
1 'polypeptide(L)'
;MNVTIAEARAADVAPAVTEGELRSLCQWLRNDSRVRRHAEIALGGPEPDPGSMGSPLEYVQLSLDTGFDLANLAVAWFTWRATRPRQPTLTFEHEGVTVTLSGEDPETAARLLEALTRRDG
;
A
#
# COMPACT_ATOMS: atom_id res chain seq x y z
N MET A 1 -11.65 -17.10 -5.34
CA MET A 1 -12.05 -16.05 -6.30
C MET A 1 -11.59 -14.79 -5.63
N ASN A 2 -10.46 -14.30 -6.09
CA ASN A 2 -9.72 -13.20 -5.49
C ASN A 2 -10.00 -12.06 -6.48
N VAL A 3 -10.26 -10.85 -6.04
CA VAL A 3 -9.16 -9.90 -5.88
C VAL A 3 -9.78 -8.59 -5.40
N THR A 4 -9.38 -8.12 -4.23
CA THR A 4 -9.49 -6.72 -3.85
C THR A 4 -8.15 -6.07 -4.20
N ILE A 5 -8.13 -5.14 -5.17
CA ILE A 5 -6.92 -4.40 -5.57
C ILE A 5 -6.84 -3.13 -4.73
N ALA A 6 -5.94 -3.07 -3.76
CA ALA A 6 -5.60 -1.85 -3.06
C ALA A 6 -4.31 -1.27 -3.64
N GLU A 7 -4.32 0.00 -4.01
CA GLU A 7 -3.16 0.72 -4.55
C GLU A 7 -2.64 1.69 -3.49
N ALA A 8 -1.42 1.48 -3.02
CA ALA A 8 -0.77 2.34 -2.03
C ALA A 8 0.22 3.28 -2.71
N ARG A 9 0.03 4.60 -2.57
CA ARG A 9 0.94 5.65 -3.04
C ARG A 9 1.45 6.48 -1.87
N ALA A 10 2.64 7.08 -1.98
CA ALA A 10 3.09 8.02 -0.96
C ALA A 10 2.34 9.35 -1.11
N ALA A 11 1.99 9.99 -0.01
CA ALA A 11 1.35 11.30 -0.03
C ALA A 11 2.37 12.39 -0.38
N ASP A 12 2.10 13.13 -1.47
CA ASP A 12 2.74 14.38 -1.90
C ASP A 12 4.16 14.62 -1.36
N VAL A 13 5.10 13.79 -1.80
CA VAL A 13 6.54 13.87 -1.48
C VAL A 13 7.37 13.83 -2.76
N ALA A 14 8.60 14.35 -2.69
CA ALA A 14 9.51 14.40 -3.83
C ALA A 14 9.68 12.99 -4.46
N PRO A 15 9.59 12.85 -5.81
CA PRO A 15 9.41 11.57 -6.49
C PRO A 15 10.51 10.53 -6.20
N ALA A 16 11.76 10.96 -6.07
CA ALA A 16 12.88 10.06 -5.74
C ALA A 16 12.79 9.49 -4.31
N VAL A 17 12.24 10.26 -3.37
CA VAL A 17 12.01 9.81 -1.98
C VAL A 17 10.81 8.85 -1.97
N THR A 18 9.74 9.20 -2.68
CA THR A 18 8.54 8.36 -2.86
C THR A 18 8.86 6.97 -3.38
N GLU A 19 9.64 6.88 -4.46
CA GLU A 19 10.02 5.59 -5.05
C GLU A 19 10.80 4.70 -4.08
N GLY A 20 11.76 5.29 -3.34
CA GLY A 20 12.55 4.57 -2.33
C GLY A 20 11.69 4.04 -1.18
N GLU A 21 10.74 4.84 -0.72
CA GLU A 21 9.79 4.45 0.33
C GLU A 21 8.84 3.34 -0.16
N LEU A 22 8.27 3.46 -1.35
CA LEU A 22 7.38 2.46 -1.96
C LEU A 22 8.09 1.12 -2.22
N ARG A 23 9.33 1.15 -2.75
CA ARG A 23 10.16 -0.06 -2.89
C ARG A 23 10.43 -0.72 -1.54
N SER A 24 10.78 0.09 -0.54
CA SER A 24 11.07 -0.44 0.79
C SER A 24 9.84 -1.01 1.49
N LEU A 25 8.65 -0.40 1.29
CA LEU A 25 7.37 -0.94 1.74
C LEU A 25 7.07 -2.26 1.06
N CYS A 26 7.18 -2.31 -0.27
CA CYS A 26 6.94 -3.53 -1.04
C CYS A 26 7.87 -4.66 -0.58
N GLN A 27 9.16 -4.39 -0.38
CA GLN A 27 10.10 -5.36 0.14
C GLN A 27 9.73 -5.82 1.56
N TRP A 28 9.31 -4.90 2.42
CA TRP A 28 8.89 -5.23 3.78
C TRP A 28 7.65 -6.13 3.81
N LEU A 29 6.61 -5.77 3.06
CA LEU A 29 5.38 -6.54 2.95
C LEU A 29 5.64 -7.94 2.35
N ARG A 30 6.58 -8.05 1.39
CA ARG A 30 7.00 -9.35 0.83
C ARG A 30 7.76 -10.21 1.84
N ASN A 31 8.50 -9.58 2.75
CA ASN A 31 9.22 -10.28 3.81
C ASN A 31 8.30 -10.69 4.97
N ASP A 32 7.17 -10.01 5.16
CA ASP A 32 6.19 -10.36 6.17
C ASP A 32 5.39 -11.61 5.77
N SER A 33 5.60 -12.69 6.52
CA SER A 33 4.96 -13.98 6.29
C SER A 33 3.43 -13.96 6.39
N ARG A 34 2.85 -13.00 7.12
CA ARG A 34 1.40 -12.86 7.30
C ARG A 34 0.76 -12.22 6.09
N VAL A 35 1.46 -11.25 5.49
CA VAL A 35 1.00 -10.53 4.31
C VAL A 35 1.18 -11.39 3.07
N ARG A 36 2.39 -11.91 2.81
CA ARG A 36 2.71 -12.66 1.57
C ARG A 36 1.89 -13.96 1.36
N ARG A 37 1.25 -14.49 2.40
CA ARG A 37 0.42 -15.70 2.31
C ARG A 37 -0.98 -15.43 1.77
N HIS A 38 -1.46 -14.20 1.91
CA HIS A 38 -2.84 -13.82 1.62
C HIS A 38 -2.94 -12.58 0.72
N ALA A 39 -1.80 -11.97 0.38
CA ALA A 39 -1.69 -10.81 -0.50
C ALA A 39 -0.60 -11.02 -1.54
N GLU A 40 -0.93 -10.75 -2.80
CA GLU A 40 0.05 -10.59 -3.87
C GLU A 40 0.48 -9.13 -3.96
N ILE A 41 1.78 -8.88 -4.00
CA ILE A 41 2.35 -7.52 -3.92
C ILE A 41 3.12 -7.24 -5.21
N ALA A 42 2.63 -6.30 -6.00
CA ALA A 42 3.26 -5.82 -7.22
C ALA A 42 3.67 -4.35 -7.08
N LEU A 43 4.72 -3.96 -7.82
CA LEU A 43 5.11 -2.57 -7.95
C LEU A 43 4.53 -2.05 -9.26
N GLY A 44 3.80 -0.94 -9.18
CA GLY A 44 3.14 -0.30 -10.31
C GLY A 44 3.68 1.11 -10.55
N GLY A 45 3.59 1.53 -11.80
CA GLY A 45 3.89 2.88 -12.24
C GLY A 45 3.04 3.22 -13.46
N PRO A 46 2.93 4.51 -13.83
CA PRO A 46 2.23 4.91 -15.04
C PRO A 46 2.80 4.18 -16.27
N GLU A 47 1.92 3.90 -17.24
CA GLU A 47 2.34 3.37 -18.54
C GLU A 47 3.45 4.27 -19.10
N PRO A 48 4.57 3.68 -19.57
CA PRO A 48 5.67 4.47 -20.11
C PRO A 48 5.19 5.24 -21.32
N ASP A 49 5.18 6.57 -21.21
CA ASP A 49 4.93 7.43 -22.35
C ASP A 49 6.06 7.21 -23.39
N PRO A 50 5.75 6.99 -24.67
CA PRO A 50 6.75 6.69 -25.69
C PRO A 50 7.73 7.86 -25.86
N GLY A 51 8.86 7.78 -25.16
CA GLY A 51 9.89 8.83 -25.11
C GLY A 51 10.44 9.09 -23.70
N SER A 52 9.80 8.59 -22.65
CA SER A 52 10.31 8.68 -21.28
C SER A 52 11.36 7.60 -21.00
N MET A 53 12.50 8.04 -20.46
CA MET A 53 13.58 7.16 -20.03
C MET A 53 13.21 6.48 -18.70
N GLY A 54 12.34 5.45 -18.78
CA GLY A 54 11.84 4.67 -17.64
C GLY A 54 10.61 5.27 -16.95
N SER A 55 9.60 4.44 -16.68
CA SER A 55 8.45 4.86 -15.85
C SER A 55 8.86 4.95 -14.37
N PRO A 56 8.55 6.06 -13.68
CA PRO A 56 8.75 6.15 -12.23
C PRO A 56 7.82 5.16 -11.51
N LEU A 57 8.25 4.64 -10.36
CA LEU A 57 7.34 3.91 -9.47
C LEU A 57 6.39 4.88 -8.79
N GLU A 58 5.09 4.67 -8.98
CA GLU A 58 4.06 5.59 -8.49
C GLU A 58 3.21 4.96 -7.37
N TYR A 59 2.99 3.64 -7.42
CA TYR A 59 2.18 2.94 -6.43
C TYR A 59 2.64 1.49 -6.19
N VAL A 60 2.25 0.94 -5.05
CA VAL A 60 2.34 -0.48 -4.72
C VAL A 60 0.95 -1.07 -4.88
N GLN A 61 0.79 -2.04 -5.76
CA GLN A 61 -0.45 -2.76 -5.94
C GLN A 61 -0.48 -3.98 -5.01
N LEU A 62 -1.57 -4.10 -4.25
CA LEU A 62 -1.82 -5.16 -3.30
C LEU A 62 -3.10 -5.88 -3.73
N SER A 63 -2.97 -7.12 -4.17
CA SER A 63 -4.13 -7.98 -4.46
C SER A 63 -4.39 -8.87 -3.26
N LEU A 64 -5.43 -8.54 -2.51
CA LEU A 64 -5.80 -9.23 -1.28
C LEU A 64 -6.78 -10.37 -1.60
N ASP A 65 -6.60 -11.52 -0.94
CA ASP A 65 -7.58 -12.61 -0.91
C ASP A 65 -8.80 -12.21 -0.05
N THR A 66 -9.97 -12.77 -0.33
CA THR A 66 -11.21 -12.49 0.43
C THR A 66 -11.11 -12.89 1.91
N GLY A 67 -10.15 -13.74 2.28
CA GLY A 67 -9.81 -14.06 3.67
C GLY A 67 -8.68 -13.20 4.28
N PHE A 68 -8.23 -12.15 3.60
CA PHE A 68 -7.14 -11.30 4.08
C PHE A 68 -7.57 -10.46 5.29
N ASP A 69 -6.80 -10.54 6.35
CA ASP A 69 -7.02 -9.79 7.57
C ASP A 69 -6.39 -8.38 7.44
N LEU A 70 -7.23 -7.37 7.22
CA LEU A 70 -6.80 -5.97 7.05
C LEU A 70 -6.12 -5.40 8.30
N ALA A 71 -6.40 -5.96 9.48
CA ALA A 71 -5.68 -5.61 10.69
C ALA A 71 -4.20 -6.03 10.63
N ASN A 72 -3.88 -7.17 10.01
CA ASN A 72 -2.48 -7.54 9.76
C ASN A 72 -1.76 -6.59 8.80
N LEU A 73 -2.43 -6.07 7.75
CA LEU A 73 -1.84 -5.04 6.88
C LEU A 73 -1.58 -3.75 7.65
N ALA A 74 -2.55 -3.30 8.45
CA ALA A 74 -2.40 -2.12 9.28
C ALA A 74 -1.22 -2.24 10.26
N VAL A 75 -1.07 -3.40 10.92
CA VAL A 75 0.06 -3.70 11.80
C VAL A 75 1.38 -3.74 11.04
N ALA A 76 1.44 -4.39 9.87
CA ALA A 76 2.64 -4.45 9.05
C ALA A 76 3.08 -3.05 8.60
N TRP A 77 2.13 -2.22 8.15
CA TRP A 77 2.38 -0.82 7.80
C TRP A 77 2.86 0.01 8.99
N PHE A 78 2.18 -0.10 10.15
CA PHE A 78 2.55 0.62 11.35
C PHE A 78 3.98 0.26 11.81
N THR A 79 4.30 -1.04 11.78
CA THR A 79 5.64 -1.54 12.15
C THR A 79 6.70 -1.01 11.20
N TRP A 80 6.46 -1.08 9.89
CA TRP A 80 7.35 -0.53 8.86
C TRP A 80 7.55 0.98 8.99
N ARG A 81 6.49 1.72 9.32
CA ARG A 81 6.55 3.16 9.56
C ARG A 81 7.38 3.49 10.80
N ALA A 82 7.27 2.67 11.85
CA ALA A 82 8.05 2.82 13.08
C ALA A 82 9.56 2.55 12.89
N THR A 83 9.96 1.80 11.86
CA THR A 83 11.40 1.61 11.55
C THR A 83 12.05 2.84 10.90
N ARG A 84 11.30 3.91 10.63
CA ARG A 84 11.79 5.09 9.90
C ARG A 84 11.82 6.34 10.76
N PRO A 85 12.86 7.18 10.58
CA PRO A 85 12.95 8.46 11.29
C PRO A 85 11.91 9.47 10.78
N ARG A 86 11.57 9.42 9.50
CA ARG A 86 10.42 10.13 8.92
C ARG A 86 9.31 9.13 8.78
N GLN A 87 8.16 9.41 9.40
CA GLN A 87 7.02 8.53 9.34
C GLN A 87 6.19 8.86 8.06
N PRO A 88 6.34 8.11 6.96
CA PRO A 88 5.70 8.46 5.71
C PRO A 88 4.18 8.30 5.79
N THR A 89 3.47 9.24 5.17
CA THR A 89 2.03 9.16 4.93
C THR A 89 1.79 8.41 3.63
N LEU A 90 0.90 7.41 3.66
CA LEU A 90 0.52 6.63 2.50
C LEU A 90 -0.97 6.79 2.22
N THR A 91 -1.31 6.84 0.95
CA THR A 91 -2.68 6.88 0.48
C THR A 91 -3.00 5.56 -0.20
N PHE A 92 -4.03 4.88 0.30
CA PHE A 92 -4.58 3.64 -0.23
C PHE A 92 -5.81 3.96 -1.06
N GLU A 93 -5.89 3.38 -2.25
CA GLU A 93 -7.03 3.52 -3.15
C GLU A 93 -7.59 2.13 -3.51
N HIS A 94 -8.91 2.02 -3.60
CA HIS A 94 -9.61 0.82 -4.04
C HIS A 94 -10.93 1.24 -4.70
N GLU A 95 -11.13 0.85 -5.95
CA GLU A 95 -12.36 1.16 -6.71
C GLU A 95 -12.79 2.64 -6.65
N GLY A 96 -11.82 3.55 -6.72
CA GLY A 96 -12.04 5.00 -6.67
C GLY A 96 -12.33 5.57 -5.27
N VAL A 97 -12.34 4.73 -4.23
CA VAL A 97 -12.33 5.19 -2.83
C VAL A 97 -10.88 5.37 -2.39
N THR A 98 -10.57 6.51 -1.80
CA THR A 98 -9.21 6.84 -1.34
C THR A 98 -9.20 7.07 0.16
N VAL A 99 -8.23 6.47 0.85
CA VAL A 99 -8.02 6.56 2.29
C VAL A 99 -6.56 6.87 2.56
N THR A 100 -6.28 7.92 3.33
CA THR A 100 -4.90 8.33 3.64
C THR A 100 -4.54 7.97 5.06
N LEU A 101 -3.54 7.09 5.22
CA LEU A 101 -2.97 6.72 6.50
C LEU A 101 -1.75 7.58 6.80
N SER A 102 -1.86 8.40 7.84
CA SER A 102 -0.93 9.47 8.23
C SER A 102 -0.29 9.27 9.60
N GLY A 103 -0.60 8.18 10.31
CA GLY A 103 0.01 7.81 11.58
C GLY A 103 -0.98 7.39 12.66
N GLU A 104 -2.18 7.03 12.25
CA GLU A 104 -3.17 6.44 13.12
C GLU A 104 -2.69 5.10 13.68
N ASP A 105 -3.27 4.73 14.83
CA ASP A 105 -3.03 3.45 15.47
C ASP A 105 -3.48 2.30 14.55
N PRO A 106 -2.87 1.10 14.69
CA PRO A 106 -3.18 -0.03 13.81
C PRO A 106 -4.66 -0.41 13.80
N GLU A 107 -5.39 -0.19 14.90
CA GLU A 107 -6.84 -0.44 14.96
C GLU A 107 -7.63 0.55 14.08
N THR A 108 -7.29 1.84 14.13
CA THR A 108 -7.92 2.87 13.30
C THR A 108 -7.58 2.66 11.83
N ALA A 109 -6.32 2.37 11.51
CA ALA A 109 -5.89 2.03 10.16
C ALA A 109 -6.62 0.80 9.61
N ALA A 110 -6.80 -0.24 10.43
CA ALA A 110 -7.56 -1.44 10.05
C ALA A 110 -9.01 -1.09 9.69
N ARG A 111 -9.70 -0.32 10.53
CA ARG A 111 -11.10 0.10 10.27
C ARG A 111 -11.24 0.94 9.01
N LEU A 112 -10.27 1.80 8.74
CA LEU A 112 -10.21 2.63 7.54
C LEU A 112 -10.01 1.78 6.28
N LEU A 113 -9.11 0.80 6.34
CA LEU A 113 -8.92 -0.18 5.27
C LEU A 113 -10.14 -1.09 5.10
N GLU A 114 -10.83 -1.48 6.17
CA GLU A 114 -12.08 -2.24 6.07
C GLU A 114 -13.19 -1.43 5.41
N ALA A 115 -13.29 -0.13 5.71
CA ALA A 115 -14.25 0.75 5.06
C ALA A 115 -13.94 0.93 3.56
N LEU A 116 -12.66 0.85 3.18
CA LEU A 116 -12.20 0.87 1.80
C LEU A 116 -12.69 -0.37 1.02
N THR A 117 -12.59 -1.57 1.60
CA THR A 117 -12.94 -2.83 0.91
C THR A 117 -14.42 -3.21 1.01
N ARG A 118 -15.16 -2.73 2.02
CA ARG A 118 -16.58 -3.07 2.25
C ARG A 118 -17.54 -2.56 1.16
N ARG A 119 -17.11 -1.62 0.31
CA ARG A 119 -17.97 -1.07 -0.75
C ARG A 119 -18.17 -2.00 -1.95
N ASP A 120 -17.46 -3.13 -2.00
CA ASP A 120 -17.75 -4.24 -2.90
C ASP A 120 -18.80 -5.16 -2.25
N GLY A 121 -20.07 -4.96 -2.60
CA GLY A 121 -21.22 -5.71 -2.11
C GLY A 121 -22.46 -5.49 -2.96
#